data_AF-A0AAD5AMZ9-F1
#
_entry.id   AF-A0AAD5AMZ9-F1
#
_cell.length_a   1.000
_cell.length_b   1.000
_cell.length_c   1.000
_cell.angle_alpha   90.00
_cell.angle_beta   90.00
_cell.angle_gamma   90.00
#
_symmetry.space_group_name_H-M   'P 1'
#
loop_
_entity.id
_entity.type
_entity.pdbx_description
1 polymer ?
#
loop_
_entity_poly.entity_id
_entity_poly.type
_entity_poly.pdbx_seq_one_letter_code
_entity_poly.pdbx_strand_id
1 'polypeptide(L)'
;VSYAFSKILVSACCPFIMIAVLTTRSTPLILAGMAIERYISICFPLHYGHMCTVQRTIWIIGVILVLCSAPPLTDLFITLAKEPASFFKTLIFCDHSLLFRDPYIYYKNCAFDSVYFSFVFLALIYTYCKIMLTARAASTDLVSVKKARNTVLLHGVQLLLCLLAFVVPSMQAPLIQLFPLYGLEIRYINFLLVYIIPRFLSPMIYGVRDEKFRKYWIRYLVYRVNRVK
;
A
#
# COMPACT_ATOMS: atom_id res chain seq x y z
N VAL A 1 -5.98 9.74 -28.79
CA VAL A 1 -4.62 10.10 -29.23
C VAL A 1 -3.60 9.40 -28.31
N SER A 2 -3.49 8.06 -28.32
CA SER A 2 -2.60 7.21 -29.14
C SER A 2 -1.09 7.15 -28.77
N TYR A 3 -0.59 7.85 -27.73
CA TYR A 3 0.88 8.03 -27.60
C TYR A 3 1.59 7.45 -26.36
N ALA A 4 0.97 6.64 -25.49
CA ALA A 4 1.68 6.15 -24.28
C ALA A 4 1.50 4.67 -23.90
N PHE A 5 0.75 3.87 -24.66
CA PHE A 5 0.55 2.44 -24.33
C PHE A 5 1.06 1.55 -25.45
N SER A 6 2.36 1.27 -25.44
CA SER A 6 2.94 0.23 -26.30
C SER A 6 2.56 -1.14 -25.76
N LYS A 7 2.03 -2.01 -26.63
CA LYS A 7 1.96 -3.44 -26.32
C LYS A 7 3.38 -3.96 -26.13
N ILE A 8 3.61 -4.72 -25.07
CA ILE A 8 4.92 -5.30 -24.76
C ILE A 8 4.83 -6.83 -24.74
N LEU A 9 5.97 -7.49 -24.83
CA LEU A 9 6.02 -8.95 -24.76
C LEU A 9 5.51 -9.43 -23.40
N VAL A 10 4.73 -10.51 -23.40
CA VAL A 10 4.25 -11.16 -22.16
C VAL A 10 5.40 -11.47 -21.21
N SER A 11 6.54 -11.96 -21.72
CA SER A 11 7.73 -12.24 -20.90
C SER A 11 8.31 -11.00 -20.20
N ALA A 12 8.23 -9.82 -20.84
CA ALA A 12 8.68 -8.56 -20.25
C ALA A 12 7.63 -8.00 -19.27
N CYS A 13 6.34 -8.13 -19.58
CA CYS A 13 5.26 -7.69 -18.70
C CYS A 13 5.19 -8.47 -17.39
N CYS A 14 5.48 -9.77 -17.43
CA CYS A 14 5.38 -10.66 -16.28
C CYS A 14 6.14 -10.17 -15.03
N PRO A 15 7.46 -9.89 -15.08
CA PRO A 15 8.19 -9.40 -13.92
C PRO A 15 7.69 -8.02 -13.45
N PHE A 16 7.25 -7.13 -14.35
CA PHE A 16 6.70 -5.83 -13.96
C PHE A 16 5.42 -5.97 -13.15
N ILE A 17 4.47 -6.81 -13.60
CA ILE A 17 3.22 -7.06 -12.88
C ILE A 17 3.50 -7.76 -11.55
N MET A 18 4.40 -8.74 -11.52
CA MET A 18 4.76 -9.42 -10.27
C MET A 18 5.34 -8.46 -9.23
N ILE A 19 6.27 -7.58 -9.63
CA ILE A 19 6.86 -6.55 -8.75
C ILE A 19 5.79 -5.55 -8.31
N ALA A 20 4.91 -5.12 -9.22
CA ALA A 20 3.83 -4.20 -8.90
C ALA A 20 2.86 -4.80 -7.86
N VAL A 21 2.43 -6.05 -8.05
CA VAL A 21 1.56 -6.76 -7.11
C VAL A 21 2.24 -6.97 -5.76
N LEU A 22 3.50 -7.42 -5.76
CA LEU A 22 4.28 -7.64 -4.54
C LEU A 22 4.38 -6.35 -3.72
N THR A 23 4.83 -5.26 -4.33
CA THR A 23 5.03 -3.98 -3.65
C THR A 23 3.72 -3.36 -3.17
N THR A 24 2.65 -3.49 -3.96
CA THR A 24 1.33 -2.97 -3.60
C THR A 24 0.72 -3.75 -2.43
N ARG A 25 0.87 -5.09 -2.38
CA ARG A 25 0.36 -5.92 -1.28
C ARG A 25 1.22 -5.86 -0.01
N SER A 26 2.54 -5.72 -0.13
CA SER A 26 3.43 -5.65 1.03
C SER A 26 3.30 -4.33 1.79
N THR A 27 2.95 -3.24 1.09
CA THR A 27 2.88 -1.89 1.68
C THR A 27 1.91 -1.81 2.87
N PRO A 28 0.62 -2.20 2.76
CA PRO A 28 -0.31 -2.14 3.89
C PRO A 28 0.08 -3.03 5.07
N LEU A 29 0.71 -4.20 4.81
CA LEU A 29 1.20 -5.10 5.85
C LEU A 29 2.38 -4.51 6.63
N ILE A 30 3.32 -3.88 5.93
CA ILE A 30 4.43 -3.14 6.57
C ILE A 30 3.87 -1.98 7.42
N LEU A 31 2.88 -1.26 6.91
CA LEU A 31 2.18 -0.20 7.64
C LEU A 31 1.47 -0.69 8.90
N ALA A 32 0.81 -1.85 8.84
CA ALA A 32 0.26 -2.50 10.03
C ALA A 32 1.35 -2.83 11.05
N GLY A 33 2.50 -3.36 10.60
CA GLY A 33 3.67 -3.58 11.44
C GLY A 33 4.17 -2.30 12.13
N MET A 34 4.26 -1.20 11.40
CA MET A 34 4.62 0.11 11.96
C MET A 34 3.60 0.60 13.01
N ALA A 35 2.30 0.38 12.78
CA ALA A 35 1.26 0.74 13.75
C ALA A 35 1.35 -0.08 15.04
N ILE A 36 1.64 -1.38 14.94
CA ILE A 36 1.89 -2.26 16.08
C ILE A 36 3.14 -1.82 16.84
N GLU A 37 4.23 -1.50 16.15
CA GLU A 37 5.44 -0.97 16.77
C GLU A 37 5.15 0.31 17.58
N ARG A 38 4.36 1.23 17.01
CA ARG A 38 3.93 2.44 17.72
C ARG A 38 3.09 2.12 18.95
N TYR A 39 2.17 1.17 18.85
CA TYR A 39 1.38 0.70 20.00
C TYR A 39 2.27 0.18 21.13
N ILE A 40 3.24 -0.69 20.82
CA ILE A 40 4.18 -1.24 21.80
C ILE A 40 5.00 -0.12 22.45
N SER A 41 5.47 0.85 21.67
CA SER A 41 6.27 1.98 22.20
C SER A 41 5.50 2.84 23.21
N ILE A 42 4.19 3.01 23.02
CA ILE A 42 3.34 3.85 23.88
C ILE A 42 2.86 3.06 25.11
N CYS A 43 2.42 1.81 24.92
CA CYS A 43 1.80 1.04 25.99
C CYS A 43 2.82 0.28 26.84
N PHE A 44 3.99 -0.04 26.29
CA PHE A 44 5.03 -0.84 26.95
C PHE A 44 6.44 -0.24 26.74
N PRO A 45 6.69 1.01 27.16
CA PRO A 45 7.95 1.71 26.89
C PRO A 45 9.19 0.98 27.44
N LEU A 46 9.06 0.30 28.60
CA LEU A 46 10.14 -0.45 29.25
C LEU A 46 10.57 -1.71 28.46
N HIS A 47 9.67 -2.33 27.71
CA HIS A 47 9.95 -3.55 26.94
C HIS A 47 10.26 -3.26 25.47
N TYR A 48 10.01 -2.03 25.00
CA TYR A 48 10.20 -1.63 23.61
C TYR A 48 11.62 -1.90 23.10
N GLY A 49 12.65 -1.56 23.89
CA GLY A 49 14.06 -1.73 23.51
C GLY A 49 14.48 -3.19 23.33
N HIS A 50 13.79 -4.14 23.96
CA HIS A 50 14.05 -5.57 23.83
C HIS A 50 13.21 -6.22 22.72
N MET A 51 11.98 -5.75 22.50
CA MET A 51 11.05 -6.35 21.53
C MET A 51 11.24 -5.81 20.10
N CYS A 52 11.49 -4.51 19.94
CA CYS A 52 11.58 -3.83 18.65
C CYS A 52 13.05 -3.55 18.26
N THR A 53 13.81 -4.61 18.04
CA THR A 53 15.21 -4.51 17.56
C THR A 53 15.26 -4.46 16.02
N VAL A 54 16.30 -3.80 15.48
CA VAL A 54 16.50 -3.67 14.02
C VAL A 54 16.50 -5.04 13.34
N GLN A 55 17.19 -6.02 13.93
CA GLN A 55 17.26 -7.37 13.38
C GLN A 55 15.88 -8.03 13.30
N ARG A 56 15.05 -7.90 14.34
CA ARG A 56 13.69 -8.46 14.36
C ARG A 56 12.79 -7.77 13.34
N THR A 57 12.88 -6.44 13.21
CA THR A 57 12.11 -5.70 12.20
C THR A 57 12.48 -6.13 10.78
N ILE A 58 13.77 -6.29 10.47
CA ILE A 58 14.22 -6.78 9.15
C ILE A 58 13.68 -8.19 8.89
N TRP A 59 13.73 -9.07 9.89
CA TRP A 59 13.14 -10.42 9.79
C TRP A 59 11.63 -10.37 9.50
N ILE A 60 10.88 -9.54 10.21
CA ILE A 60 9.42 -9.39 10.00
C ILE A 60 9.13 -8.86 8.58
N ILE A 61 9.88 -7.86 8.11
CA ILE A 61 9.75 -7.35 6.73
C ILE A 61 10.03 -8.46 5.71
N GLY A 62 11.09 -9.25 5.93
CA GLY A 62 11.42 -10.40 5.09
C GLY A 62 10.26 -11.41 5.02
N VAL A 63 9.66 -11.75 6.17
CA VAL A 63 8.50 -12.65 6.24
C VAL A 63 7.31 -12.07 5.48
N ILE A 64 7.00 -10.78 5.64
CA ILE A 64 5.92 -10.11 4.91
C ILE A 64 6.16 -10.21 3.40
N LEU A 65 7.39 -9.93 2.94
CA LEU A 65 7.73 -10.01 1.51
C LEU A 65 7.57 -11.42 0.95
N VAL A 66 7.97 -12.46 1.71
CA VAL A 66 7.79 -13.86 1.32
C VAL A 66 6.30 -14.24 1.26
N LEU A 67 5.50 -13.81 2.23
CA LEU A 67 4.05 -14.05 2.21
C LEU A 67 3.37 -13.34 1.03
N CYS A 68 3.77 -12.10 0.74
CA CYS A 68 3.23 -11.33 -0.38
C CYS A 68 3.71 -11.80 -1.76
N SER A 69 4.83 -12.53 -1.85
CA SER A 69 5.32 -13.08 -3.12
C SER A 69 4.60 -14.37 -3.50
N ALA A 70 3.99 -15.08 -2.55
CA ALA A 70 3.29 -16.33 -2.82
C ALA A 70 2.15 -16.16 -3.86
N PRO A 71 1.23 -15.18 -3.77
CA PRO A 71 0.17 -15.01 -4.77
C PRO A 71 0.68 -14.79 -6.21
N PRO A 72 1.56 -13.81 -6.52
CA PRO A 72 2.04 -13.63 -7.89
C PRO A 72 2.89 -14.79 -8.41
N LEU A 73 3.59 -15.52 -7.52
CA LEU A 73 4.28 -16.76 -7.90
C LEU A 73 3.29 -17.85 -8.29
N THR A 74 2.23 -18.06 -7.49
CA THR A 74 1.17 -19.03 -7.84
C THR A 74 0.49 -18.67 -9.16
N ASP A 75 0.26 -17.39 -9.43
CA ASP A 75 -0.33 -16.91 -10.68
C ASP A 75 0.57 -17.26 -11.87
N LEU A 76 1.88 -17.06 -11.73
CA LEU A 76 2.88 -17.44 -12.74
C LEU A 76 2.89 -18.95 -12.99
N PHE A 77 2.90 -19.78 -11.94
CA PHE A 77 2.88 -21.24 -12.10
C PHE A 77 1.60 -21.74 -12.78
N ILE A 78 0.43 -21.17 -12.44
CA ILE A 78 -0.84 -21.52 -13.08
C ILE A 78 -0.81 -21.14 -14.57
N THR A 79 -0.33 -19.94 -14.91
CA THR A 79 -0.21 -19.52 -16.31
C THR A 79 0.78 -20.39 -17.08
N LEU A 80 1.93 -20.73 -16.51
CA LEU A 80 2.91 -21.63 -17.14
C LEU A 80 2.34 -23.04 -17.39
N ALA A 81 1.46 -23.53 -16.51
CA ALA A 81 0.86 -24.85 -16.64
C ALA A 81 -0.28 -24.89 -17.67
N LYS A 82 -1.01 -23.78 -17.87
CA LYS A 82 -2.20 -23.72 -18.71
C LYS A 82 -1.98 -23.10 -20.09
N GLU A 83 -1.07 -22.15 -20.21
CA GLU A 83 -0.81 -21.44 -21.46
C GLU A 83 0.39 -22.06 -22.22
N PRO A 84 0.34 -22.14 -23.56
CA PRO A 84 1.46 -22.65 -24.34
C PRO A 84 2.65 -21.69 -24.30
N ALA A 85 3.87 -22.20 -24.50
CA ALA A 85 5.08 -21.39 -24.51
C ALA A 85 5.07 -20.25 -25.55
N SER A 86 4.26 -20.38 -26.62
CA SER A 86 4.03 -19.33 -27.62
C SER A 86 3.34 -18.09 -27.04
N PHE A 87 2.52 -18.25 -25.99
CA PHE A 87 1.85 -17.14 -25.31
C PHE A 87 2.85 -16.11 -24.77
N PHE A 88 3.97 -16.56 -24.21
CA PHE A 88 5.01 -15.68 -23.66
C PHE A 88 5.73 -14.81 -24.70
N LYS A 89 5.58 -15.14 -25.99
CA LYS A 89 6.12 -14.37 -27.13
C LYS A 89 5.09 -13.41 -27.74
N THR A 90 3.87 -13.37 -27.23
CA THR A 90 2.81 -12.48 -27.75
C THR A 90 2.94 -11.06 -27.20
N LEU A 91 2.39 -10.10 -27.96
CA LEU A 91 2.34 -8.69 -27.58
C LEU A 91 0.99 -8.36 -26.94
N ILE A 92 1.00 -7.95 -25.67
CA ILE A 92 -0.20 -7.60 -24.92
C ILE A 92 -0.09 -6.22 -24.27
N PHE A 93 -1.22 -5.64 -23.88
CA PHE A 93 -1.22 -4.54 -22.92
C PHE A 93 -0.88 -5.10 -21.54
N CYS A 94 0.07 -4.47 -20.86
CA CYS A 94 0.55 -4.97 -19.59
C CYS A 94 -0.46 -4.67 -18.46
N ASP A 95 -1.44 -5.56 -18.35
CA ASP A 95 -2.49 -5.52 -17.35
C ASP A 95 -2.60 -6.91 -16.71
N HIS A 96 -2.81 -6.94 -15.40
CA HIS A 96 -2.91 -8.18 -14.63
C HIS A 96 -3.98 -9.13 -15.19
N SER A 97 -5.14 -8.62 -15.60
CA SER A 97 -6.24 -9.44 -16.12
C SER A 97 -5.96 -10.03 -17.50
N LEU A 98 -5.09 -9.40 -18.29
CA LEU A 98 -4.68 -9.88 -19.61
C LEU A 98 -3.51 -10.86 -19.54
N LEU A 99 -2.63 -10.70 -18.54
CA LEU A 99 -1.51 -11.60 -18.29
C LEU A 99 -1.96 -12.89 -17.57
N PHE A 100 -2.82 -12.75 -16.56
CA PHE A 100 -3.35 -13.85 -15.74
C PHE A 100 -4.85 -14.00 -16.02
N ARG A 101 -5.16 -14.62 -17.17
CA ARG A 101 -6.52 -14.67 -17.73
C ARG A 101 -7.43 -15.70 -17.07
N ASP A 102 -6.85 -16.63 -16.31
CA ASP A 102 -7.59 -17.72 -15.73
C ASP A 102 -8.54 -17.23 -14.62
N PRO A 103 -9.84 -17.58 -14.66
CA PRO A 103 -10.79 -17.13 -13.65
C PRO A 103 -10.45 -17.63 -12.24
N TYR A 104 -9.78 -18.78 -12.10
CA TYR A 104 -9.33 -19.27 -10.80
C TYR A 104 -8.33 -18.30 -10.15
N ILE A 105 -7.45 -17.67 -10.94
CA ILE A 105 -6.51 -16.66 -10.43
C ILE A 105 -7.26 -15.46 -9.85
N TYR A 106 -8.34 -15.02 -10.50
CA TYR A 106 -9.18 -13.94 -10.01
C TYR A 106 -9.77 -14.26 -8.62
N TYR A 107 -10.48 -15.39 -8.49
CA TYR A 107 -11.11 -15.76 -7.22
C TYR A 107 -10.08 -15.98 -6.10
N LYS A 108 -8.96 -16.64 -6.42
CA LYS A 108 -7.84 -16.81 -5.49
C LYS A 108 -7.32 -15.46 -5.00
N ASN A 109 -7.06 -14.53 -5.91
CA ASN A 109 -6.54 -13.21 -5.56
C ASN A 109 -7.53 -12.39 -4.74
N CYS A 110 -8.83 -12.46 -5.04
CA CYS A 110 -9.86 -11.85 -4.20
C CYS A 110 -9.89 -12.44 -2.78
N ALA A 111 -9.69 -13.75 -2.62
CA ALA A 111 -9.60 -14.38 -1.30
C ALA A 111 -8.36 -13.89 -0.52
N PHE A 112 -7.17 -13.87 -1.16
CA PHE A 112 -5.96 -13.34 -0.52
C PHE A 112 -6.10 -11.87 -0.15
N ASP A 113 -6.61 -11.04 -1.07
CA ASP A 113 -6.80 -9.61 -0.83
C ASP A 113 -7.80 -9.36 0.31
N SER A 114 -8.85 -10.20 0.42
CA SER A 114 -9.81 -10.13 1.53
C SER A 114 -9.17 -10.52 2.87
N VAL A 115 -8.39 -11.60 2.91
CA VAL A 115 -7.69 -12.04 4.13
C VAL A 115 -6.68 -10.99 4.59
N TYR A 116 -5.87 -10.46 3.68
CA TYR A 116 -4.91 -9.40 4.00
C TYR A 116 -5.61 -8.11 4.44
N PHE A 117 -6.70 -7.72 3.77
CA PHE A 117 -7.51 -6.58 4.18
C PHE A 117 -8.03 -6.77 5.61
N SER A 118 -8.67 -7.91 5.93
CA SER A 118 -9.22 -8.17 7.25
C SER A 118 -8.14 -8.14 8.33
N PHE A 119 -6.99 -8.77 8.09
CA PHE A 119 -5.88 -8.77 9.03
C PHE A 119 -5.35 -7.35 9.30
N VAL A 120 -5.05 -6.61 8.24
CA VAL A 120 -4.54 -5.23 8.32
C VAL A 120 -5.55 -4.32 9.01
N PHE A 121 -6.83 -4.41 8.63
CA PHE A 121 -7.91 -3.62 9.22
C PHE A 121 -8.06 -3.88 10.72
N LEU A 122 -8.13 -5.15 11.14
CA LEU A 122 -8.25 -5.51 12.56
C LEU A 122 -7.04 -5.08 13.38
N ALA A 123 -5.83 -5.29 12.87
CA ALA A 123 -4.60 -4.84 13.53
C ALA A 123 -4.59 -3.32 13.76
N LEU A 124 -5.08 -2.56 12.77
CA LEU A 124 -5.10 -1.10 12.83
C LEU A 124 -6.19 -0.57 13.76
N ILE A 125 -7.39 -1.14 13.73
CA ILE A 125 -8.45 -0.80 14.69
C ILE A 125 -8.00 -1.13 16.12
N TYR A 126 -7.43 -2.31 16.35
CA TYR A 126 -6.96 -2.73 17.67
C TYR A 126 -5.89 -1.78 18.23
N THR A 127 -4.82 -1.56 17.47
CA THR A 127 -3.70 -0.68 17.89
C THR A 127 -4.19 0.75 18.13
N TYR A 128 -5.07 1.25 17.25
CA TYR A 128 -5.65 2.58 17.39
C TYR A 128 -6.49 2.74 18.66
N CYS A 129 -7.44 1.82 18.90
CA CYS A 129 -8.28 1.85 20.10
C CYS A 129 -7.43 1.83 21.38
N LYS A 130 -6.43 0.96 21.44
CA LYS A 130 -5.52 0.87 22.60
C LYS A 130 -4.71 2.15 22.82
N ILE A 131 -4.16 2.73 21.75
CA ILE A 131 -3.39 3.98 21.84
C ILE A 131 -4.30 5.11 22.34
N MET A 132 -5.52 5.23 21.80
CA MET A 132 -6.46 6.29 22.19
C MET A 132 -6.89 6.14 23.66
N LEU A 133 -7.16 4.94 24.13
CA LEU A 133 -7.50 4.68 25.54
C LEU A 133 -6.33 5.05 26.47
N THR A 134 -5.12 4.62 26.12
CA THR A 134 -3.91 4.91 26.91
C THR A 134 -3.62 6.42 26.93
N ALA A 135 -3.76 7.09 25.79
CA ALA A 135 -3.58 8.54 25.69
C ALA A 135 -4.63 9.29 26.52
N ARG A 136 -5.90 8.87 26.48
CA ARG A 136 -6.97 9.46 27.31
C ARG A 136 -6.73 9.29 28.80
N ALA A 137 -6.26 8.12 29.22
CA ALA A 137 -5.93 7.85 30.63
C ALA A 137 -4.77 8.72 31.13
N ALA A 138 -3.83 9.09 30.24
CA ALA A 138 -2.68 9.92 30.58
C ALA A 138 -2.93 11.45 30.43
N SER A 139 -3.99 11.88 29.75
CA SER A 139 -4.20 13.28 29.40
C SER A 139 -5.18 14.00 30.34
N THR A 140 -4.71 15.05 31.01
CA THR A 140 -5.54 16.00 31.80
C THR A 140 -5.97 17.25 31.01
N ASP A 141 -5.48 17.45 29.78
CA ASP A 141 -5.54 18.74 29.07
C ASP A 141 -6.18 18.66 27.66
N LEU A 142 -7.20 19.49 27.40
CA LEU A 142 -8.05 19.47 26.19
C LEU A 142 -7.30 19.85 24.90
N VAL A 143 -6.21 20.62 25.01
CA VAL A 143 -5.36 21.01 23.87
C VAL A 143 -4.55 19.82 23.34
N SER A 144 -4.07 18.95 24.24
CA SER A 144 -3.40 17.69 23.91
C SER A 144 -4.35 16.75 23.14
N VAL A 145 -5.61 16.67 23.57
CA VAL A 145 -6.66 15.87 22.92
C VAL A 145 -6.93 16.34 21.49
N LYS A 146 -6.96 17.67 21.24
CA LYS A 146 -7.19 18.23 19.89
C LYS A 146 -6.00 17.97 18.95
N LYS A 147 -4.77 18.05 19.45
CA LYS A 147 -3.54 17.72 18.69
C LYS A 147 -3.44 16.21 18.40
N ALA A 148 -3.78 15.37 19.38
CA ALA A 148 -3.90 13.92 19.18
C ALA A 148 -4.91 13.59 18.08
N ARG A 149 -6.11 14.22 18.10
CA ARG A 149 -7.16 14.04 17.08
C ARG A 149 -6.71 14.41 15.65
N ASN A 150 -5.97 15.50 15.47
CA ASN A 150 -5.47 15.89 14.15
C ASN A 150 -4.43 14.92 13.59
N THR A 151 -3.58 14.40 14.47
CA THR A 151 -2.57 13.40 14.10
C THR A 151 -3.23 12.07 13.72
N VAL A 152 -4.27 11.70 14.46
CA VAL A 152 -5.14 10.55 14.19
C VAL A 152 -5.83 10.63 12.83
N LEU A 153 -6.32 11.82 12.44
CA LEU A 153 -7.05 12.00 11.18
C LEU A 153 -6.14 11.79 9.97
N LEU A 154 -4.88 12.24 10.06
CA LEU A 154 -3.86 11.97 9.05
C LEU A 154 -3.51 10.48 8.94
N HIS A 155 -3.44 9.76 10.06
CA HIS A 155 -3.28 8.29 10.05
C HIS A 155 -4.50 7.58 9.45
N GLY A 156 -5.71 8.09 9.71
CA GLY A 156 -6.94 7.56 9.13
C GLY A 156 -7.02 7.70 7.61
N VAL A 157 -6.54 8.82 7.06
CA VAL A 157 -6.44 9.01 5.60
C VAL A 157 -5.42 8.05 4.99
N GLN A 158 -4.24 7.91 5.61
CA GLN A 158 -3.23 6.95 5.17
C GLN A 158 -3.76 5.51 5.25
N LEU A 159 -4.49 5.18 6.32
CA LEU A 159 -5.15 3.88 6.52
C LEU A 159 -6.14 3.58 5.38
N LEU A 160 -7.05 4.50 5.08
CA LEU A 160 -8.05 4.34 4.02
C LEU A 160 -7.39 4.13 2.66
N LEU A 161 -6.39 4.96 2.33
CA LEU A 161 -5.65 4.86 1.07
C LEU A 161 -4.89 3.54 0.92
N CYS A 162 -4.35 3.01 2.01
CA CYS A 162 -3.63 1.74 1.98
C CYS A 162 -4.59 0.55 1.87
N LEU A 163 -5.79 0.64 2.44
CA LEU A 163 -6.82 -0.39 2.31
C LEU A 163 -7.43 -0.43 0.89
N LEU A 164 -7.47 0.70 0.18
CA LEU A 164 -7.86 0.75 -1.23
C LEU A 164 -6.97 -0.13 -2.12
N ALA A 165 -5.72 -0.39 -1.72
CA ALA A 165 -4.80 -1.23 -2.47
C ALA A 165 -5.25 -2.70 -2.59
N PHE A 166 -6.08 -3.19 -1.66
CA PHE A 166 -6.65 -4.54 -1.71
C PHE A 166 -8.02 -4.57 -2.42
N VAL A 167 -8.82 -3.50 -2.26
CA VAL A 167 -10.20 -3.46 -2.75
C VAL A 167 -10.25 -3.10 -4.24
N VAL A 168 -9.56 -2.02 -4.64
CA VAL A 168 -9.72 -1.44 -5.98
C VAL A 168 -9.28 -2.39 -7.10
N PRO A 169 -8.14 -3.13 -7.02
CA PRO A 169 -7.77 -4.09 -8.06
C PRO A 169 -8.79 -5.23 -8.24
N SER A 170 -9.34 -5.75 -7.13
CA SER A 170 -10.38 -6.79 -7.16
C SER A 170 -11.71 -6.29 -7.72
N MET A 171 -12.01 -5.01 -7.50
CA MET A 171 -13.22 -4.34 -7.99
C MET A 171 -13.10 -3.84 -9.44
N GLN A 172 -11.91 -3.84 -10.05
CA GLN A 172 -11.72 -3.33 -11.40
C GLN A 172 -12.54 -4.11 -12.44
N ALA A 173 -12.51 -5.44 -12.40
CA ALA A 173 -13.24 -6.29 -13.34
C ALA A 173 -14.77 -6.05 -13.30
N PRO A 174 -15.45 -6.09 -12.14
CA PRO A 174 -16.88 -5.80 -12.09
C PRO A 174 -17.23 -4.35 -12.46
N LEU A 175 -16.38 -3.36 -12.14
CA LEU A 175 -16.59 -1.98 -12.57
C LEU A 175 -16.57 -1.83 -14.09
N ILE A 176 -15.61 -2.49 -14.77
CA ILE A 176 -15.52 -2.47 -16.24
C ILE A 176 -16.71 -3.21 -16.87
N GLN A 177 -17.18 -4.30 -16.25
CA GLN A 177 -18.38 -5.00 -16.72
C GLN A 177 -19.64 -4.13 -16.63
N LEU A 178 -19.78 -3.36 -15.54
CA LEU A 178 -20.92 -2.45 -15.34
C LEU A 178 -20.84 -1.22 -16.26
N PHE A 179 -19.64 -0.73 -16.55
CA PHE A 179 -19.38 0.47 -17.34
C PHE A 179 -18.37 0.22 -18.48
N PRO A 180 -18.71 -0.59 -19.49
CA PRO A 180 -17.76 -1.03 -20.52
C PRO A 180 -17.22 0.11 -21.37
N LEU A 181 -18.03 1.15 -21.60
CA LEU A 181 -17.64 2.38 -22.33
C LEU A 181 -16.50 3.15 -21.64
N TYR A 182 -16.37 3.03 -20.32
CA TYR A 182 -15.39 3.76 -19.51
C TYR A 182 -14.23 2.87 -19.04
N GLY A 183 -14.06 1.68 -19.63
CA GLY A 183 -13.08 0.70 -19.15
C GLY A 183 -11.63 1.23 -19.10
N LEU A 184 -11.23 2.08 -20.04
CA LEU A 184 -9.91 2.72 -20.05
C LEU A 184 -9.75 3.75 -18.91
N GLU A 185 -10.76 4.60 -18.73
CA GLU A 185 -10.77 5.63 -17.68
C GLU A 185 -10.75 4.99 -16.29
N ILE A 186 -11.53 3.91 -16.09
CA ILE A 186 -11.55 3.14 -14.85
C ILE A 186 -10.16 2.58 -14.53
N ARG A 187 -9.48 1.97 -15.52
CA ARG A 187 -8.11 1.46 -15.34
C ARG A 187 -7.12 2.56 -14.99
N TYR A 188 -7.21 3.71 -15.67
CA TYR A 188 -6.33 4.84 -15.43
C TYR A 188 -6.52 5.43 -14.03
N ILE A 189 -7.78 5.64 -13.62
CA ILE A 189 -8.11 6.15 -12.28
C ILE A 189 -7.67 5.16 -11.20
N ASN A 190 -7.92 3.86 -11.40
CA ASN A 190 -7.45 2.82 -10.48
C ASN A 190 -5.93 2.82 -10.35
N PHE A 191 -5.22 2.96 -11.48
CA PHE A 191 -3.77 3.05 -11.48
C PHE A 191 -3.28 4.23 -10.62
N LEU A 192 -3.88 5.41 -10.80
CA LEU A 192 -3.54 6.60 -10.00
C LEU A 192 -3.84 6.41 -8.52
N LEU A 193 -5.03 5.93 -8.18
CA LEU A 193 -5.51 5.79 -6.80
C LEU A 193 -4.75 4.71 -6.00
N VAL A 194 -4.37 3.61 -6.64
CA VAL A 194 -3.73 2.47 -5.96
C VAL A 194 -2.21 2.55 -5.99
N TYR A 195 -1.62 2.97 -7.12
CA TYR A 195 -0.18 2.87 -7.31
C TYR A 195 0.53 4.20 -7.13
N ILE A 196 -0.06 5.32 -7.57
CA ILE A 196 0.61 6.62 -7.53
C ILE A 196 0.34 7.34 -6.22
N ILE A 197 -0.91 7.68 -5.94
CA ILE A 197 -1.31 8.53 -4.82
C ILE A 197 -0.80 8.01 -3.46
N PRO A 198 -0.95 6.72 -3.09
CA PRO A 198 -0.51 6.22 -1.80
C PRO A 198 1.03 6.29 -1.62
N ARG A 199 1.78 6.07 -2.70
CA ARG A 199 3.25 6.13 -2.71
C ARG A 199 3.77 7.56 -2.60
N PHE A 200 3.06 8.54 -3.14
CA PHE A 200 3.39 9.96 -2.97
C PHE A 200 3.02 10.48 -1.59
N LEU A 201 1.88 10.04 -1.05
CA LEU A 201 1.40 10.51 0.25
C LEU A 201 2.23 9.96 1.40
N SER A 202 2.82 8.77 1.29
CA SER A 202 3.65 8.19 2.35
C SER A 202 4.84 9.09 2.72
N PRO A 203 5.76 9.48 1.80
CA PRO A 203 6.83 10.43 2.08
C PRO A 203 6.34 11.80 2.54
N MET A 204 5.21 12.29 2.02
CA MET A 204 4.66 13.59 2.43
C MET A 204 4.20 13.56 3.89
N ILE A 205 3.47 12.52 4.30
CA ILE A 205 2.98 12.38 5.67
C ILE A 205 4.15 12.21 6.65
N TYR A 206 5.13 11.36 6.32
CA TYR A 206 6.30 11.16 7.18
C TYR A 206 7.26 12.37 7.17
N GLY A 207 7.48 13.01 6.02
CA GLY A 207 8.38 14.15 5.86
C GLY A 207 7.84 15.43 6.51
N VAL A 208 6.55 15.76 6.34
CA VAL A 208 5.93 16.94 6.98
C VAL A 208 5.86 16.78 8.50
N ARG A 209 5.80 15.53 8.99
CA ARG A 209 5.78 15.22 10.42
C ARG A 209 7.16 15.33 11.08
N ASP A 210 8.25 15.15 10.33
CA ASP A 210 9.60 15.32 10.86
C ASP A 210 9.91 16.80 11.09
N GLU A 211 10.13 17.19 12.35
CA GLU A 211 10.36 18.59 12.70
C GLU A 211 11.66 19.17 12.14
N LYS A 212 12.69 18.34 11.96
CA LYS A 212 13.95 18.77 11.34
C LYS A 212 13.71 19.00 9.85
N PHE A 213 13.11 18.03 9.16
CA PHE A 213 12.78 18.16 7.74
C PHE A 213 11.90 19.40 7.49
N ARG A 214 10.84 19.58 8.28
CA ARG A 214 9.97 20.77 8.19
C ARG A 214 10.73 22.08 8.37
N LYS A 215 11.62 22.16 9.37
CA LYS A 215 12.46 23.36 9.59
C LYS A 215 13.38 23.65 8.40
N TYR A 216 14.04 22.64 7.84
CA TYR A 216 14.91 22.82 6.67
C TYR A 216 14.12 23.21 5.42
N TRP A 217 12.96 22.58 5.18
CA TRP A 217 12.10 22.88 4.03
C TRP A 217 11.57 24.32 4.06
N ILE A 218 11.08 24.78 5.22
CA ILE A 218 10.62 26.16 5.40
C ILE A 218 11.79 27.14 5.20
N ARG A 219 12.97 26.86 5.78
CA ARG A 219 14.16 27.70 5.58
C ARG A 219 14.56 27.79 4.10
N TYR A 220 14.53 26.68 3.37
CA TYR A 220 14.84 26.65 1.95
C TYR A 220 13.84 27.48 1.12
N LEU A 221 12.54 27.35 1.39
CA LEU A 221 11.50 28.13 0.72
C LEU A 221 11.61 29.63 1.02
N VAL A 222 11.82 30.00 2.29
CA VAL A 222 12.01 31.40 2.69
C VAL A 222 13.26 31.98 2.05
N TYR A 223 14.36 31.22 2.01
CA TYR A 223 15.60 31.64 1.34
C TYR A 223 15.41 31.80 -0.19
N ARG A 224 14.65 30.92 -0.84
CA ARG A 224 14.29 31.04 -2.26
C ARG A 224 13.39 32.24 -2.54
N VAL A 225 12.40 32.52 -1.69
CA VAL A 225 11.52 33.68 -1.83
C VAL A 225 12.29 35.00 -1.62
N ASN A 226 13.24 35.03 -0.69
CA ASN A 226 14.10 36.19 -0.46
C ASN A 226 15.20 36.38 -1.52
N ARG A 227 15.46 35.38 -2.37
CA ARG A 227 16.37 35.47 -3.52
C ARG A 227 15.70 35.94 -4.82
N VAL A 228 14.37 35.92 -4.86
CA VAL A 228 13.55 36.26 -6.05
C VAL A 228 12.92 37.66 -5.90
N LYS A 229 13.05 38.29 -4.73
CA LYS A 229 12.84 39.72 -4.51
C LYS A 229 14.18 40.44 -4.61
#